data_AF-A0A2V9YXS8-F1
#
_entry.id   AF-A0A2V9YXS8-F1
#
_cell.length_a   1.000
_cell.length_b   1.000
_cell.length_c   1.000
_cell.angle_alpha   90.00
_cell.angle_beta   90.00
_cell.angle_gamma   90.00
#
_symmetry.space_group_name_H-M   'P 1'
#
loop_
_entity.id
_entity.type
_entity.pdbx_description
1 polymer ?
#
loop_
_entity_poly.entity_id
_entity_poly.type
_entity_poly.pdbx_seq_one_letter_code
_entity_poly.pdbx_strand_id
1 'polypeptide(L)'
;MFEAATRENLLVVLADYYEEDPRKFFQLSEKSLSSAMVRQMVAELRNDGYVEEEVRGVIKLTAKGYKTFRNGRGAAMPYLAS
;
A
#
# COMPACT_ATOMS: atom_id res chain seq x y z
N MET A 1 14.73 2.72 5.34
CA MET A 1 14.47 1.69 6.37
C MET A 1 13.05 1.92 6.87
N PHE A 2 12.10 1.02 6.59
CA PHE A 2 10.71 1.17 7.02
C PHE A 2 10.55 0.60 8.43
N GLU A 3 10.57 1.47 9.43
CA GLU A 3 10.27 1.14 10.83
C GLU A 3 8.93 1.78 11.17
N ALA A 4 7.92 0.99 11.53
CA ALA A 4 6.55 1.44 11.82
C ALA A 4 5.81 2.10 10.63
N ALA A 5 5.49 1.31 9.59
CA ALA A 5 4.59 1.76 8.52
C ALA A 5 3.14 1.82 9.03
N THR A 6 2.63 3.03 9.30
CA THR A 6 1.17 3.25 9.25
C THR A 6 0.67 2.97 7.83
N ARG A 7 -0.61 2.63 7.69
CA ARG A 7 -1.25 2.38 6.38
C ARG A 7 -1.00 3.48 5.37
N GLU A 8 -1.05 4.72 5.83
CA GLU A 8 -0.79 5.90 5.00
C GLU A 8 0.64 5.92 4.48
N ASN A 9 1.64 5.66 5.32
CA ASN A 9 3.03 5.70 4.90
C ASN A 9 3.34 4.61 3.84
N LEU A 10 2.74 3.43 3.98
CA LEU A 10 2.85 2.39 2.95
C LEU A 10 2.21 2.83 1.62
N LEU A 11 1.01 3.41 1.67
CA LEU A 11 0.30 3.89 0.47
C LEU A 11 1.04 5.05 -0.21
N VAL A 12 1.65 5.96 0.55
CA VAL A 12 2.49 7.04 0.02
C VAL A 12 3.64 6.46 -0.79
N VAL A 13 4.40 5.53 -0.23
CA VAL A 13 5.53 4.94 -0.94
C VAL A 13 5.09 4.13 -2.15
N LEU A 14 4.01 3.36 -2.05
CA LEU A 14 3.46 2.64 -3.20
C LEU A 14 2.96 3.59 -4.30
N ALA A 15 2.43 4.76 -3.94
CA ALA A 15 2.02 5.77 -4.91
C ALA A 15 3.21 6.41 -5.61
N ASP A 16 4.27 6.73 -4.88
CA ASP A 16 5.51 7.27 -5.48
C ASP A 16 6.12 6.24 -6.45
N TYR A 17 6.19 4.95 -6.05
CA TYR A 17 6.64 3.87 -6.93
C TYR A 17 5.75 3.70 -8.16
N TYR A 18 4.43 3.85 -8.01
CA TYR A 18 3.48 3.78 -9.12
C TYR A 18 3.63 4.96 -10.08
N GLU A 19 3.95 6.17 -9.59
CA GLU A 19 4.21 7.35 -10.42
C GLU A 19 5.52 7.24 -11.20
N GLU A 20 6.55 6.62 -10.62
CA GLU A 20 7.79 6.31 -11.33
C GLU A 20 7.59 5.24 -12.40
N ASP A 21 6.96 4.12 -12.04
CA ASP A 21 6.60 3.05 -12.98
C ASP A 21 5.46 2.18 -12.41
N PRO A 22 4.25 2.23 -13.01
CA PRO A 22 3.10 1.43 -12.59
C PRO A 22 3.31 -0.09 -12.60
N ARG A 23 4.36 -0.56 -13.28
CA ARG A 23 4.69 -1.99 -13.40
C ARG A 23 5.68 -2.46 -12.33
N LYS A 24 6.33 -1.55 -11.61
CA LYS A 24 7.29 -1.91 -10.57
C LYS A 24 6.60 -2.45 -9.34
N PHE A 25 7.20 -3.49 -8.79
CA PHE A 25 6.85 -4.01 -7.49
C PHE A 25 7.76 -3.43 -6.43
N PHE A 26 7.16 -3.13 -5.29
CA PHE A 26 7.83 -2.76 -4.07
C PHE A 26 8.02 -4.00 -3.20
N GLN A 27 9.26 -4.25 -2.81
CA GLN A 27 9.59 -5.33 -1.89
C GLN A 27 9.58 -4.81 -0.45
N LEU A 28 8.65 -5.35 0.36
CA LEU A 28 8.63 -5.15 1.80
C LEU A 28 9.87 -5.78 2.43
N SER A 29 10.46 -5.06 3.39
CA SER A 29 11.57 -5.59 4.18
C SER A 29 11.10 -6.76 5.06
N GLU A 30 12.01 -7.67 5.40
CA GLU A 30 11.73 -8.78 6.31
C GLU A 30 11.20 -8.30 7.68
N LYS A 31 11.68 -7.14 8.14
CA LYS A 31 11.19 -6.48 9.36
C LYS A 31 9.72 -6.02 9.23
N SER A 32 9.30 -5.61 8.04
CA SER A 32 7.91 -5.26 7.78
C SER A 32 7.04 -6.52 7.73
N LEU A 33 7.54 -7.59 7.09
CA LEU A 33 6.87 -8.87 7.01
C LEU A 33 6.75 -9.60 8.35
N SER A 34 7.63 -9.36 9.32
CA SER A 34 7.54 -9.95 10.66
C SER A 34 6.39 -9.35 11.48
N SER A 35 5.97 -8.13 11.17
CA SER A 35 4.82 -7.48 11.81
C SER A 35 3.49 -8.07 11.33
N ALA A 36 2.70 -8.62 12.27
CA ALA A 36 1.36 -9.13 11.98
C ALA A 36 0.44 -8.03 11.42
N MET A 37 0.55 -6.81 11.94
CA MET A 37 -0.22 -5.65 11.51
C MET A 37 0.03 -5.32 10.03
N VAL A 38 1.30 -5.31 9.60
CA VAL A 38 1.65 -5.03 8.19
C VAL A 38 1.13 -6.14 7.28
N ARG A 39 1.29 -7.41 7.67
CA ARG A 39 0.77 -8.54 6.89
C ARG A 39 -0.74 -8.47 6.73
N GLN A 40 -1.46 -8.14 7.79
CA GLN A 40 -2.92 -7.99 7.75
C GLN A 40 -3.32 -6.83 6.83
N MET A 41 -2.66 -5.68 6.96
CA MET A 41 -2.93 -4.50 6.14
C MET A 41 -2.70 -4.75 4.64
N VAL A 42 -1.63 -5.46 4.28
CA VAL A 42 -1.39 -5.87 2.89
C VAL A 42 -2.49 -6.81 2.40
N ALA A 43 -2.91 -7.77 3.23
CA ALA A 43 -3.99 -8.68 2.89
C ALA A 43 -5.32 -7.95 2.68
N GLU A 44 -5.66 -6.97 3.53
CA GLU A 44 -6.85 -6.13 3.38
C GLU A 44 -6.81 -5.32 2.08
N LEU A 45 -5.70 -4.62 1.82
CA LEU A 45 -5.54 -3.84 0.57
C LEU A 45 -5.61 -4.73 -0.68
N ARG A 46 -5.11 -5.96 -0.60
CA ARG A 46 -5.17 -6.92 -1.70
C ARG A 46 -6.60 -7.43 -1.91
N ASN A 47 -7.31 -7.74 -0.83
CA ASN A 47 -8.70 -8.16 -0.87
C ASN A 47 -9.62 -7.06 -1.44
N ASP A 48 -9.32 -5.79 -1.15
CA ASP A 48 -10.03 -4.63 -1.70
C ASP A 48 -9.65 -4.33 -3.17
N GLY A 49 -8.62 -4.99 -3.71
CA GLY A 49 -8.09 -4.80 -5.06
C GLY A 49 -7.28 -3.51 -5.23
N TYR A 50 -6.77 -2.92 -4.15
CA TYR A 50 -5.91 -1.73 -4.18
C TYR A 50 -4.44 -2.06 -4.40
N VAL A 51 -4.01 -3.25 -3.98
CA VAL A 51 -2.65 -3.75 -4.25
C VAL A 51 -2.71 -5.13 -4.90
N GLU A 52 -1.72 -5.41 -5.74
CA GLU A 52 -1.42 -6.76 -6.23
C GLU A 52 -0.18 -7.28 -5.51
N GLU A 53 -0.21 -8.55 -5.10
CA GLU A 53 0.91 -9.23 -4.47
C GLU A 53 1.35 -10.38 -5.39
N GLU A 54 2.58 -10.32 -5.90
CA GLU A 54 3.11 -11.35 -6.80
C GLU A 54 3.66 -12.55 -6.00
N VAL A 55 4.48 -12.24 -5.00
CA VAL A 55 4.96 -13.17 -3.99
C VAL A 55 4.90 -12.50 -2.63
N ARG A 56 5.02 -13.29 -1.55
CA ARG A 56 4.87 -12.78 -0.18
C ARG A 56 5.76 -11.56 0.07
N GLY A 57 5.15 -10.40 0.28
CA GLY A 57 5.84 -9.15 0.54
C GLY A 57 6.33 -8.38 -0.69
N VAL A 58 6.07 -8.86 -1.90
CA VAL A 58 6.35 -8.15 -3.15
C VAL A 58 5.02 -7.66 -3.70
N ILE A 59 4.77 -6.37 -3.50
CA ILE A 59 3.47 -5.76 -3.73
C ILE A 59 3.58 -4.55 -4.66
N LYS A 60 2.53 -4.26 -5.41
CA LYS A 60 2.42 -3.02 -6.18
C LYS A 60 1.04 -2.42 -6.03
N LEU A 61 0.94 -1.11 -6.24
CA LEU A 61 -0.34 -0.43 -6.29
C LEU A 61 -1.06 -0.77 -7.60
N THR A 62 -2.37 -1.02 -7.54
CA THR A 62 -3.18 -1.14 -8.75
C THR A 62 -3.61 0.24 -9.24
N ALA A 63 -4.04 0.35 -10.50
CA ALA A 63 -4.64 1.59 -11.00
C ALA A 63 -5.86 2.03 -10.17
N LYS A 64 -6.61 1.06 -9.62
CA LYS A 64 -7.73 1.33 -8.68
C LYS A 64 -7.19 1.90 -7.36
N GLY A 65 -6.19 1.26 -6.76
CA GLY A 65 -5.53 1.72 -5.53
C GLY A 65 -4.97 3.12 -5.68
N TYR A 66 -4.26 3.39 -6.76
CA TYR A 66 -3.70 4.71 -7.07
C TYR A 66 -4.78 5.78 -7.21
N LYS A 67 -5.85 5.51 -7.97
CA LYS A 67 -6.97 6.46 -8.13
C LYS A 67 -7.65 6.75 -6.81
N THR A 68 -7.94 5.71 -6.00
CA THR A 68 -8.56 5.89 -4.68
C THR A 68 -7.66 6.68 -3.73
N PHE A 69 -6.36 6.37 -3.71
CA PHE A 69 -5.40 7.12 -2.90
C PHE A 69 -5.25 8.57 -3.35
N ARG A 70 -5.10 8.83 -4.65
CA ARG A 70 -4.96 10.18 -5.21
C ARG A 70 -6.21 11.02 -5.01
N ASN A 71 -7.39 10.44 -5.23
CA ASN A 71 -8.66 11.09 -4.93
C ASN A 71 -8.80 11.35 -3.42
N GLY A 72 -8.33 10.44 -2.56
CA GLY A 72 -8.27 10.60 -1.11
C GLY A 72 -7.19 11.59 -0.61
N ARG A 73 -6.17 11.89 -1.41
CA ARG A 73 -5.16 12.94 -1.16
C ARG A 73 -5.70 14.34 -1.49
N GLY A 74 -6.60 14.44 -2.48
CA GLY A 74 -7.32 15.68 -2.82
C GLY A 74 -8.60 15.91 -2.01
N ALA A 75 -9.23 14.84 -1.53
CA ALA A 75 -10.33 14.86 -0.58
C ALA A 75 -9.92 14.01 0.62
N ALA A 76 -9.49 14.66 1.71
CA ALA A 76 -9.17 14.02 2.98
C ALA A 76 -9.98 12.72 3.18
N MET A 77 -9.29 11.58 3.17
CA MET A 77 -9.85 10.23 3.31
C MET A 77 -11.04 10.20 4.30
N PRO A 78 -12.29 10.01 3.85
CA PRO A 78 -13.46 10.04 4.74
C PRO A 78 -13.63 8.75 5.57
N TYR A 79 -12.61 7.90 5.68
CA TYR A 79 -12.72 6.56 6.29
C TYR A 79 -12.16 6.48 7.72
N LEU A 80 -11.97 7.61 8.41
CA LEU A 80 -11.67 7.66 9.86
C LEU A 80 -12.85 8.20 10.70
N ALA A 81 -14.08 7.84 10.32
CA ALA A 81 -15.25 8.06 11.17
C ALA A 81 -15.97 6.73 11.40
N SER A 82 -15.50 5.96 12.38
CA SER A 82 -16.30 4.97 13.12
C SER A 82 -15.67 4.77 14.49
#